data_AF-A0A9Y2N001-F1
#
_entry.id   AF-A0A9Y2N001-F1
#
_cell.length_a   1.000
_cell.length_b   1.000
_cell.length_c   1.000
_cell.angle_alpha   90.00
_cell.angle_beta   90.00
_cell.angle_gamma   90.00
#
_symmetry.space_group_name_H-M   'P 1'
#
loop_
_entity.id
_entity.type
_entity.pdbx_description
1 polymer ?
#
loop_
_entity_poly.entity_id
_entity_poly.type
_entity_poly.pdbx_seq_one_letter_code
_entity_poly.pdbx_strand_id
1 'polypeptide(L)'
;MRRFLVALAGCFLLTLSFLSGTSATAAPAAPAAAAPAAAPTAAQLLAKTNSCQQISNGKYSYDEGGAATVPVCQSSGAVFFKADMDIDCDGQRTTQCNESTDCCFYPDTAFHTSTDQPLNAAQLPYIVLPQPTSTWDYRQYGIDGGSVVAVIYNNKVTYAVVGDTGPTSIIGEASYATAVSLGIDPDPSTGGTEGPVTYVVFPNTHVNPIENHDTAVSVGESSASSWVGGGQTDPPTGGVGQITGLGGKCVDVASANSANGTAVQLYDCNGTTAQQWTVGSDGTIRALGKCLDAAGTANGTKAQIWDCTGGAVQRWTRNSTGNLVNAASGKCLDATDNSSANGTRLQIWTCAATANQQWTVS
;
A
#
# COMPACT_ATOMS: atom_id res chain seq x y z
N MET A 1 55.38 -64.44 18.43
CA MET A 1 54.80 -65.65 17.78
C MET A 1 54.73 -65.40 16.27
N ARG A 2 54.94 -66.48 15.50
CA ARG A 2 55.16 -66.63 14.05
C ARG A 2 54.31 -65.83 13.05
N ARG A 3 55.02 -65.32 12.01
CA ARG A 3 54.75 -65.33 10.54
C ARG A 3 53.60 -64.43 10.02
N PHE A 4 53.58 -63.83 8.81
CA PHE A 4 54.21 -64.09 7.51
C PHE A 4 54.36 -62.79 6.69
N LEU A 5 55.43 -62.69 5.88
CA LEU A 5 55.50 -61.93 4.63
C LEU A 5 55.01 -62.84 3.49
N VAL A 6 54.15 -62.36 2.58
CA VAL A 6 54.08 -62.80 1.17
C VAL A 6 53.66 -61.61 0.30
N ALA A 7 54.39 -61.41 -0.79
CA ALA A 7 54.19 -60.42 -1.84
C ALA A 7 53.63 -61.08 -3.13
N LEU A 8 53.34 -60.23 -4.14
CA LEU A 8 53.00 -60.45 -5.56
C LEU A 8 51.49 -60.39 -5.87
N ALA A 9 50.98 -59.35 -6.57
CA ALA A 9 51.14 -58.95 -7.98
C ALA A 9 50.18 -59.68 -8.94
N GLY A 10 49.40 -58.91 -9.71
CA GLY A 10 48.89 -59.38 -11.01
C GLY A 10 47.45 -59.05 -11.38
N CYS A 11 47.32 -58.28 -12.47
CA CYS A 11 46.37 -58.44 -13.59
C CYS A 11 44.90 -57.96 -13.49
N PHE A 12 44.68 -56.80 -14.12
CA PHE A 12 43.70 -56.52 -15.19
C PHE A 12 42.37 -57.30 -15.21
N LEU A 13 41.27 -56.57 -14.99
CA LEU A 13 39.95 -56.89 -15.53
C LEU A 13 39.37 -55.62 -16.17
N LEU A 14 39.28 -55.66 -17.51
CA LEU A 14 38.63 -54.66 -18.36
C LEU A 14 37.11 -54.80 -18.20
N THR A 15 36.41 -53.79 -17.69
CA THR A 15 34.94 -53.71 -17.75
C THR A 15 34.51 -52.77 -18.87
N LEU A 16 33.94 -53.35 -19.94
CA LEU A 16 33.24 -52.60 -20.98
C LEU A 16 31.95 -52.02 -20.38
N SER A 17 31.89 -50.70 -20.21
CA SER A 17 30.64 -49.99 -19.94
C SER A 17 30.16 -49.33 -21.23
N PHE A 18 29.00 -49.76 -21.73
CA PHE A 18 28.31 -49.12 -22.84
C PHE A 18 27.75 -47.77 -22.38
N LEU A 19 28.30 -46.66 -22.89
CA LEU A 19 27.66 -45.34 -22.78
C LEU A 19 26.68 -45.18 -23.95
N SER A 20 25.39 -45.33 -23.67
CA SER A 20 24.33 -44.88 -24.57
C SER A 20 24.25 -43.35 -24.50
N GLY A 21 24.64 -42.69 -25.59
CA GLY A 21 24.47 -41.26 -25.76
C GLY A 21 23.00 -40.87 -25.83
N THR A 22 22.57 -40.02 -24.91
CA THR A 22 21.38 -39.17 -25.10
C THR A 22 21.83 -37.73 -24.93
N SER A 23 21.92 -37.02 -26.06
CA SER A 23 22.16 -35.59 -26.09
C SER A 23 20.90 -34.87 -25.65
N ALA A 24 20.75 -34.64 -24.34
CA ALA A 24 19.77 -33.71 -23.82
C ALA A 24 20.30 -32.29 -24.05
N THR A 25 19.76 -31.59 -25.04
CA THR A 25 19.94 -30.14 -25.17
C THR A 25 19.29 -29.49 -23.95
N ALA A 26 20.10 -28.98 -23.02
CA ALA A 26 19.62 -28.19 -21.90
C ALA A 26 18.85 -26.98 -22.43
N ALA A 27 17.59 -26.84 -22.02
CA ALA A 27 16.83 -25.62 -22.24
C ALA A 27 17.59 -24.43 -21.59
N PRO A 28 17.63 -23.25 -22.22
CA PRO A 28 18.26 -22.08 -21.61
C PRO A 28 17.59 -21.81 -20.26
N ALA A 29 18.41 -21.69 -19.22
CA ALA A 29 17.94 -21.29 -17.90
C ALA A 29 17.13 -20.00 -18.05
N ALA A 30 15.92 -19.99 -17.47
CA ALA A 30 15.15 -18.77 -17.35
C ALA A 30 16.04 -17.69 -16.70
N PRO A 31 16.03 -16.44 -17.20
CA PRO A 31 16.79 -15.38 -16.58
C PRO A 31 16.41 -15.33 -15.10
N ALA A 32 17.43 -15.36 -14.23
CA ALA A 32 17.25 -15.16 -12.80
C ALA A 32 16.38 -13.91 -12.61
N ALA A 33 15.29 -14.04 -11.84
CA ALA A 33 14.47 -12.90 -11.48
C ALA A 33 15.39 -11.78 -11.00
N ALA A 34 15.25 -10.59 -11.59
CA ALA A 34 16.00 -9.43 -11.15
C ALA A 34 15.82 -9.28 -9.64
N ALA A 35 16.91 -9.06 -8.91
CA ALA A 35 16.83 -8.70 -7.50
C ALA A 35 15.81 -7.55 -7.35
N PRO A 36 14.96 -7.56 -6.31
CA PRO A 36 14.03 -6.46 -6.09
C PRO A 36 14.83 -5.15 -6.07
N ALA A 37 14.34 -4.14 -6.80
CA ALA A 37 14.93 -2.81 -6.75
C ALA A 37 14.97 -2.36 -5.28
N ALA A 38 16.09 -1.82 -4.82
CA ALA A 38 16.21 -1.32 -3.46
C ALA A 38 15.13 -0.27 -3.18
N ALA A 39 14.57 -0.30 -1.97
CA ALA A 39 13.59 0.69 -1.52
C ALA A 39 14.14 2.13 -1.69
N PRO A 40 13.28 3.14 -1.89
CA PRO A 40 13.74 4.50 -2.11
C PRO A 40 14.49 5.05 -0.91
N THR A 41 15.58 5.76 -1.20
CA THR A 41 16.36 6.46 -0.19
C THR A 41 15.59 7.63 0.41
N ALA A 42 15.96 8.04 1.63
CA ALA A 42 15.44 9.25 2.25
C ALA A 42 15.55 10.48 1.33
N ALA A 43 16.67 10.63 0.62
CA ALA A 43 16.88 11.73 -0.32
C ALA A 43 15.85 11.72 -1.47
N GLN A 44 15.51 10.55 -2.02
CA GLN A 44 14.51 10.43 -3.09
C GLN A 44 13.11 10.78 -2.61
N LEU A 45 12.74 10.38 -1.39
CA LEU A 45 11.45 10.74 -0.78
C LEU A 45 11.39 12.24 -0.46
N LEU A 46 12.43 12.77 0.17
CA LEU A 46 12.50 14.20 0.52
C LEU A 46 12.41 15.10 -0.71
N ALA A 47 13.00 14.69 -1.84
CA ALA A 47 12.91 15.45 -3.10
C ALA A 47 11.45 15.67 -3.57
N LYS A 48 10.54 14.74 -3.26
CA LYS A 48 9.11 14.84 -3.59
C LYS A 48 8.31 15.71 -2.59
N THR A 49 8.91 16.09 -1.47
CA THR A 49 8.30 16.93 -0.41
C THR A 49 8.78 18.39 -0.43
N ASN A 50 9.43 18.82 -1.53
CA ASN A 50 10.00 20.17 -1.64
C ASN A 50 8.95 21.25 -1.94
N SER A 51 7.78 20.88 -2.44
CA SER A 51 6.68 21.79 -2.74
C SER A 51 5.43 21.39 -1.96
N CYS A 52 4.79 22.34 -1.30
CA CYS A 52 3.56 22.12 -0.56
C CYS A 52 2.37 22.66 -1.35
N GLN A 53 1.54 21.76 -1.89
CA GLN A 53 0.15 22.08 -2.17
C GLN A 53 -0.63 21.85 -0.88
N GLN A 54 -0.89 22.91 -0.11
CA GLN A 54 -1.60 22.78 1.16
C GLN A 54 -3.03 22.28 0.92
N ILE A 55 -3.42 21.23 1.65
CA ILE A 55 -4.76 20.63 1.61
C ILE A 55 -5.55 20.81 2.92
N SER A 56 -4.87 21.24 3.98
CA SER A 56 -5.51 21.63 5.25
C SER A 56 -6.07 23.07 5.14
N ASN A 57 -7.20 23.33 5.79
CA ASN A 57 -7.83 24.67 5.89
C ASN A 57 -7.18 25.58 6.93
N GLY A 58 -6.07 25.14 7.52
CA GLY A 58 -5.32 25.83 8.56
C GLY A 58 -3.96 25.19 8.74
N LYS A 59 -3.31 25.46 9.87
CA LYS A 59 -2.02 24.89 10.22
C LYS A 59 -2.08 24.30 11.63
N TYR A 60 -1.15 23.43 11.92
CA TYR A 60 -0.96 22.80 13.23
C TYR A 60 0.26 23.38 13.94
N SER A 61 0.27 23.28 15.26
CA SER A 61 1.42 23.59 16.10
C SER A 61 2.25 22.32 16.33
N TYR A 62 3.50 22.52 16.72
CA TYR A 62 4.35 21.47 17.31
C TYR A 62 3.78 21.13 18.69
N ASP A 63 3.78 22.11 19.60
CA ASP A 63 3.29 21.91 20.97
C ASP A 63 1.95 22.60 21.28
N GLU A 64 1.38 22.24 22.44
CA GLU A 64 0.22 22.92 23.01
C GLU A 64 0.53 24.40 23.30
N GLY A 65 -0.35 25.29 22.83
CA GLY A 65 -0.18 26.74 22.98
C GLY A 65 0.88 27.35 22.06
N GLY A 66 1.57 26.54 21.25
CA GLY A 66 2.53 26.98 20.24
C GLY A 66 1.88 27.66 19.03
N ALA A 67 2.71 28.28 18.19
CA ALA A 67 2.25 28.91 16.95
C ALA A 67 1.95 27.86 15.87
N ALA A 68 0.76 27.95 15.28
CA ALA A 68 0.34 27.06 14.21
C ALA A 68 1.10 27.36 12.90
N THR A 69 2.13 26.57 12.61
CA THR A 69 3.05 26.78 11.49
C THR A 69 3.12 25.63 10.49
N VAL A 70 2.62 24.45 10.85
CA VAL A 70 2.71 23.22 10.04
C VAL A 70 1.50 23.06 9.12
N PRO A 71 1.65 23.24 7.80
CA PRO A 71 0.61 22.85 6.86
C PRO A 71 0.65 21.35 6.59
N VAL A 72 -0.53 20.77 6.36
CA VAL A 72 -0.65 19.46 5.69
C VAL A 72 -0.67 19.67 4.18
N CYS A 73 0.25 19.03 3.49
CA CYS A 73 0.53 19.21 2.07
C CYS A 73 0.22 17.94 1.27
N GLN A 74 0.00 18.11 -0.04
CA GLN A 74 -0.08 17.01 -0.99
C GLN A 74 1.00 17.15 -2.07
N SER A 75 1.50 16.02 -2.54
CA SER A 75 2.41 15.94 -3.70
C SER A 75 2.21 14.61 -4.43
N SER A 76 1.82 14.67 -5.70
CA SER A 76 1.62 13.49 -6.58
C SER A 76 0.82 12.34 -5.95
N GLY A 77 -0.17 12.68 -5.13
CA GLY A 77 -1.07 11.75 -4.47
C GLY A 77 -0.69 11.34 -3.04
N ALA A 78 0.57 11.52 -2.62
CA ALA A 78 0.94 11.36 -1.21
C ALA A 78 0.56 12.61 -0.40
N VAL A 79 0.23 12.41 0.88
CA VAL A 79 0.01 13.48 1.84
C VAL A 79 1.23 13.57 2.73
N PHE A 80 1.74 14.77 2.99
CA PHE A 80 2.91 14.93 3.84
C PHE A 80 2.85 16.20 4.69
N PHE A 81 3.58 16.17 5.79
CA PHE A 81 3.82 17.31 6.66
C PHE A 81 5.24 17.20 7.25
N LYS A 82 5.75 18.33 7.70
CA LYS A 82 7.07 18.42 8.36
C LYS A 82 6.85 19.00 9.74
N ALA A 83 7.15 18.21 10.74
CA ALA A 83 6.96 18.56 12.14
C ALA A 83 8.18 18.17 12.96
N ASP A 84 8.17 18.52 14.22
CA ASP A 84 8.90 17.82 15.26
C ASP A 84 8.47 16.34 15.39
N MET A 85 9.09 15.65 16.35
CA MET A 85 8.63 14.35 16.81
C MET A 85 8.55 14.32 18.33
N ASP A 86 7.33 14.38 18.85
CA ASP A 86 7.04 14.00 20.22
C ASP A 86 6.76 12.50 20.31
N ILE A 87 7.07 11.92 21.46
CA ILE A 87 6.87 10.50 21.68
C ILE A 87 5.49 10.27 22.28
N ASP A 88 4.65 9.59 21.51
CA ASP A 88 3.38 9.09 21.98
C ASP A 88 3.56 7.66 22.50
N CYS A 89 3.27 7.45 23.78
CA CYS A 89 3.39 6.15 24.42
C CYS A 89 2.04 5.50 24.73
N ASP A 90 0.95 6.01 24.15
CA ASP A 90 -0.39 5.51 24.37
C ASP A 90 -0.57 4.04 23.95
N GLY A 91 -1.56 3.39 24.55
CA GLY A 91 -1.96 2.01 24.26
C GLY A 91 -1.55 0.99 25.30
N GLN A 92 -0.93 -0.11 24.86
CA GLN A 92 -0.60 -1.22 25.78
C GLN A 92 0.50 -0.82 26.77
N ARG A 93 0.24 -1.02 28.06
CA ARG A 93 1.28 -0.86 29.09
C ARG A 93 2.46 -1.79 28.81
N THR A 94 3.64 -1.20 28.79
CA THR A 94 4.94 -1.88 28.71
C THR A 94 5.89 -1.31 29.76
N THR A 95 7.12 -1.81 29.80
CA THR A 95 8.16 -1.21 30.65
C THR A 95 8.59 0.18 30.17
N GLN A 96 8.43 0.46 28.88
CA GLN A 96 8.81 1.71 28.22
C GLN A 96 7.67 2.73 28.24
N CYS A 97 6.43 2.26 28.07
CA CYS A 97 5.24 3.08 27.97
C CYS A 97 4.24 2.71 29.07
N ASN A 98 4.09 3.60 30.04
CA ASN A 98 3.13 3.50 31.15
C ASN A 98 3.05 4.84 31.88
N GLU A 99 2.17 4.94 32.86
CA GLU A 99 1.90 6.16 33.64
C GLU A 99 3.12 6.71 34.42
N SER A 100 4.18 5.92 34.59
CA SER A 100 5.39 6.36 35.29
C SER A 100 6.50 6.85 34.36
N THR A 101 6.43 6.52 33.06
CA THR A 101 7.40 6.93 32.05
C THR A 101 6.87 8.04 31.15
N ASP A 102 5.55 8.17 31.07
CA ASP A 102 4.87 9.18 30.28
C ASP A 102 3.76 9.82 31.13
N CYS A 103 3.85 11.14 31.31
CA CYS A 103 2.88 11.89 32.11
C CYS A 103 1.50 12.01 31.45
N CYS A 104 1.44 11.79 30.13
CA CYS A 104 0.27 11.89 29.30
C CYS A 104 -0.31 10.51 28.91
N PHE A 105 0.32 9.43 29.37
CA PHE A 105 -0.05 8.05 29.00
C PHE A 105 -1.56 7.78 29.13
N TYR A 106 -2.13 7.33 28.04
CA TYR A 106 -3.47 6.81 27.94
C TYR A 106 -3.43 5.30 27.61
N PRO A 107 -4.12 4.42 28.38
CA PRO A 107 -4.04 2.97 28.21
C PRO A 107 -4.88 2.44 27.04
N ASP A 108 -4.98 3.21 25.95
CA ASP A 108 -5.76 2.90 24.76
C ASP A 108 -5.20 3.66 23.56
N THR A 109 -5.48 3.20 22.35
CA THR A 109 -5.13 3.89 21.09
C THR A 109 -6.37 4.00 20.22
N ALA A 110 -6.45 5.01 19.35
CA ALA A 110 -7.61 5.22 18.47
C ALA A 110 -7.87 4.05 17.51
N PHE A 111 -6.82 3.31 17.13
CA PHE A 111 -6.93 2.09 16.33
C PHE A 111 -6.39 0.90 17.09
N HIS A 112 -6.94 -0.29 16.83
CA HIS A 112 -6.66 -1.50 17.60
C HIS A 112 -6.13 -2.63 16.74
N THR A 113 -5.46 -3.58 17.42
CA THR A 113 -5.00 -4.82 16.81
C THR A 113 -6.17 -5.64 16.25
N SER A 114 -5.85 -6.68 15.47
CA SER A 114 -6.85 -7.63 14.97
C SER A 114 -7.65 -8.37 16.05
N THR A 115 -7.20 -8.30 17.30
CA THR A 115 -7.87 -8.87 18.48
C THR A 115 -8.50 -7.79 19.37
N ASP A 116 -8.73 -6.58 18.85
CA ASP A 116 -9.39 -5.48 19.55
C ASP A 116 -8.65 -5.08 20.84
N GLN A 117 -7.31 -4.99 20.76
CA GLN A 117 -6.48 -4.47 21.83
C GLN A 117 -5.81 -3.16 21.38
N PRO A 118 -5.48 -2.24 22.31
CA PRO A 118 -4.64 -1.08 22.00
C PRO A 118 -3.36 -1.50 21.27
N LEU A 119 -2.79 -0.61 20.47
CA LEU A 119 -1.49 -0.86 19.85
C LEU A 119 -0.39 -0.82 20.92
N ASN A 120 0.72 -1.47 20.63
CA ASN A 120 1.88 -1.48 21.51
C ASN A 120 2.93 -0.49 20.98
N ALA A 121 2.96 0.72 21.53
CA ALA A 121 3.89 1.79 21.12
C ALA A 121 5.37 1.39 21.20
N ALA A 122 5.73 0.47 22.11
CA ALA A 122 7.09 -0.01 22.25
C ALA A 122 7.50 -1.04 21.18
N GLN A 123 6.55 -1.61 20.44
CA GLN A 123 6.79 -2.68 19.46
C GLN A 123 6.43 -2.32 18.02
N LEU A 124 5.34 -1.57 17.81
CA LEU A 124 4.82 -1.26 16.49
C LEU A 124 5.14 0.20 16.14
N PRO A 125 5.93 0.45 15.07
CA PRO A 125 6.07 1.79 14.53
C PRO A 125 4.73 2.32 14.02
N TYR A 126 4.21 3.33 14.68
CA TYR A 126 3.07 4.11 14.22
C TYR A 126 3.32 5.63 14.38
N ILE A 127 2.49 6.42 13.72
CA ILE A 127 2.36 7.87 13.92
C ILE A 127 0.98 8.21 14.48
N VAL A 128 0.88 9.39 15.06
CA VAL A 128 -0.37 9.97 15.53
C VAL A 128 -0.80 11.06 14.57
N LEU A 129 -2.07 11.04 14.15
CA LEU A 129 -2.67 12.14 13.40
C LEU A 129 -3.55 12.99 14.31
N PRO A 130 -3.69 14.29 14.04
CA PRO A 130 -4.65 15.10 14.79
C PRO A 130 -6.06 14.55 14.56
N GLN A 131 -6.91 14.54 15.59
CA GLN A 131 -8.31 14.18 15.41
C GLN A 131 -8.97 14.97 14.26
N PRO A 132 -9.83 14.34 13.43
CA PRO A 132 -10.46 15.02 12.31
C PRO A 132 -11.27 16.25 12.73
N THR A 133 -10.97 17.39 12.13
CA THR A 133 -11.70 18.65 12.33
C THR A 133 -11.93 19.37 11.00
N SER A 134 -12.51 20.57 11.03
CA SER A 134 -12.56 21.44 9.86
C SER A 134 -11.17 21.91 9.38
N THR A 135 -10.14 21.83 10.22
CA THR A 135 -8.75 22.15 9.83
C THR A 135 -8.23 21.12 8.84
N TRP A 136 -8.46 19.84 9.12
CA TRP A 136 -8.18 18.74 8.21
C TRP A 136 -8.93 17.48 8.66
N ASP A 137 -9.62 16.84 7.73
CA ASP A 137 -10.25 15.53 7.92
C ASP A 137 -9.55 14.54 6.99
N TYR A 138 -8.55 13.85 7.52
CA TYR A 138 -7.70 12.94 6.76
C TYR A 138 -8.48 11.79 6.11
N ARG A 139 -9.65 11.43 6.64
CA ARG A 139 -10.53 10.37 6.10
C ARG A 139 -11.04 10.70 4.71
N GLN A 140 -11.20 11.99 4.39
CA GLN A 140 -11.62 12.45 3.06
C GLN A 140 -10.53 12.26 1.99
N TYR A 141 -9.29 12.01 2.42
CA TYR A 141 -8.15 11.77 1.57
C TYR A 141 -7.79 10.29 1.50
N GLY A 142 -8.65 9.39 1.96
CA GLY A 142 -8.38 7.95 1.94
C GLY A 142 -7.32 7.52 2.96
N ILE A 143 -7.24 8.23 4.09
CA ILE A 143 -6.35 7.90 5.20
C ILE A 143 -7.21 7.39 6.36
N ASP A 144 -6.82 6.27 6.96
CA ASP A 144 -7.46 5.61 8.09
C ASP A 144 -6.42 4.88 8.95
N GLY A 145 -6.88 4.22 10.02
CA GLY A 145 -6.03 3.37 10.84
C GLY A 145 -5.42 2.25 10.02
N GLY A 146 -4.09 2.11 10.09
CA GLY A 146 -3.36 1.14 9.26
C GLY A 146 -2.90 1.67 7.92
N SER A 147 -3.27 2.91 7.53
CA SER A 147 -2.63 3.60 6.42
C SER A 147 -1.12 3.72 6.66
N VAL A 148 -0.31 3.46 5.63
CA VAL A 148 1.15 3.41 5.73
C VAL A 148 1.77 4.78 5.59
N VAL A 149 2.81 5.02 6.39
CA VAL A 149 3.54 6.27 6.46
C VAL A 149 5.03 6.00 6.35
N ALA A 150 5.72 6.68 5.43
CA ALA A 150 7.17 6.80 5.50
C ALA A 150 7.54 7.95 6.44
N VAL A 151 8.28 7.66 7.50
CA VAL A 151 8.78 8.66 8.46
C VAL A 151 10.28 8.81 8.25
N ILE A 152 10.74 10.04 8.02
CA ILE A 152 12.08 10.33 7.53
C ILE A 152 12.78 11.30 8.46
N TYR A 153 13.93 10.89 8.98
CA TYR A 153 14.80 11.70 9.84
C TYR A 153 16.26 11.27 9.70
N ASN A 154 17.19 12.23 9.66
CA ASN A 154 18.65 11.98 9.57
C ASN A 154 19.06 10.90 8.55
N ASN A 155 18.54 11.00 7.32
CA ASN A 155 18.80 10.08 6.20
C ASN A 155 18.31 8.63 6.44
N LYS A 156 17.52 8.38 7.48
CA LYS A 156 16.82 7.11 7.71
C LYS A 156 15.37 7.24 7.28
N VAL A 157 14.81 6.09 6.90
CA VAL A 157 13.39 5.92 6.59
C VAL A 157 12.90 4.75 7.43
N THR A 158 11.78 4.93 8.11
CA THR A 158 11.01 3.83 8.68
C THR A 158 9.60 3.87 8.12
N TYR A 159 8.99 2.69 7.95
CA TYR A 159 7.61 2.59 7.49
C TYR A 159 6.73 2.21 8.67
N ALA A 160 5.84 3.14 9.00
CA ALA A 160 4.93 3.06 10.13
C ALA A 160 3.49 2.96 9.63
N VAL A 161 2.54 2.76 10.55
CA VAL A 161 1.11 2.91 10.28
C VAL A 161 0.57 4.18 10.93
N VAL A 162 -0.58 4.68 10.47
CA VAL A 162 -1.42 5.57 11.28
C VAL A 162 -2.03 4.71 12.39
N GLY A 163 -1.60 4.93 13.63
CA GLY A 163 -1.93 4.06 14.77
C GLY A 163 -2.77 4.74 15.85
N ASP A 164 -2.68 6.06 15.97
CA ASP A 164 -3.45 6.81 16.96
C ASP A 164 -3.95 8.16 16.45
N THR A 165 -4.80 8.82 17.24
CA THR A 165 -5.24 10.18 17.05
C THR A 165 -5.02 11.04 18.28
N GLY A 166 -4.33 12.16 18.09
CA GLY A 166 -3.96 13.09 19.14
C GLY A 166 -4.83 14.35 19.17
N PRO A 167 -4.41 15.38 19.94
CA PRO A 167 -5.12 16.65 20.06
C PRO A 167 -5.41 17.33 18.71
N THR A 168 -6.49 18.10 18.65
CA THR A 168 -6.99 18.68 17.38
C THR A 168 -6.12 19.77 16.76
N SER A 169 -5.11 20.29 17.47
CA SER A 169 -4.31 21.46 17.07
C SER A 169 -2.80 21.20 16.98
N ILE A 170 -2.36 20.00 17.33
CA ILE A 170 -0.95 19.58 17.34
C ILE A 170 -0.76 18.50 16.28
N ILE A 171 0.42 18.45 15.66
CA ILE A 171 0.82 17.37 14.76
C ILE A 171 2.31 17.11 14.91
N GLY A 172 2.71 15.85 14.85
CA GLY A 172 4.12 15.48 15.00
C GLY A 172 4.37 14.41 16.04
N GLU A 173 3.37 13.67 16.52
CA GLU A 173 3.63 12.63 17.52
C GLU A 173 3.82 11.25 16.86
N ALA A 174 4.66 10.41 17.45
CA ALA A 174 4.88 9.04 16.98
C ALA A 174 5.27 8.08 18.11
N SER A 175 5.02 6.79 17.87
CA SER A 175 5.33 5.74 18.85
C SER A 175 6.80 5.68 19.27
N TYR A 176 7.06 5.19 20.48
CA TYR A 176 8.39 4.80 20.96
C TYR A 176 9.18 3.99 19.91
N ALA A 177 8.55 3.00 19.26
CA ALA A 177 9.17 2.15 18.26
C ALA A 177 9.60 2.93 16.99
N THR A 178 8.81 3.93 16.56
CA THR A 178 9.16 4.83 15.45
C THR A 178 10.43 5.62 15.78
N ALA A 179 10.50 6.21 16.98
CA ALA A 179 11.66 6.97 17.43
C ALA A 179 12.94 6.11 17.51
N VAL A 180 12.85 4.91 18.10
CA VAL A 180 13.97 3.95 18.12
C VAL A 180 14.47 3.64 16.72
N SER A 181 13.56 3.38 15.77
CA SER A 181 13.90 3.06 14.38
C SER A 181 14.69 4.19 13.71
N LEU A 182 14.34 5.43 14.01
CA LEU A 182 15.00 6.63 13.48
C LEU A 182 16.25 7.04 14.29
N GLY A 183 16.47 6.46 15.46
CA GLY A 183 17.51 6.89 16.40
C GLY A 183 17.26 8.28 16.98
N ILE A 184 15.98 8.60 17.16
CA ILE A 184 15.50 9.70 18.00
C ILE A 184 15.45 9.16 19.44
N ASP A 185 15.71 10.00 20.43
CA ASP A 185 15.59 9.61 21.84
C ASP A 185 14.13 9.21 22.12
N PRO A 186 13.82 7.95 22.45
CA PRO A 186 12.44 7.50 22.56
C PRO A 186 11.85 7.72 23.97
N ASP A 187 12.54 8.43 24.86
CA ASP A 187 12.02 8.76 26.19
C ASP A 187 10.76 9.65 26.07
N PRO A 188 9.59 9.27 26.60
CA PRO A 188 8.37 10.06 26.47
C PRO A 188 8.38 11.39 27.22
N SER A 189 9.25 11.52 28.23
CA SER A 189 9.31 12.70 29.09
C SER A 189 10.36 13.71 28.66
N THR A 190 11.43 13.25 28.00
CA THR A 190 12.58 14.09 27.64
C THR A 190 13.10 13.90 26.22
N GLY A 191 12.60 12.90 25.51
CA GLY A 191 13.06 12.51 24.19
C GLY A 191 12.41 13.32 23.08
N GLY A 192 12.32 12.72 21.91
CA GLY A 192 11.81 13.38 20.71
C GLY A 192 12.85 14.21 19.97
N THR A 193 12.38 15.05 19.04
CA THR A 193 13.22 16.02 18.33
C THR A 193 12.42 17.21 17.84
N GLU A 194 12.98 18.40 17.98
CA GLU A 194 12.49 19.66 17.38
C GLU A 194 12.41 19.64 15.83
N GLY A 195 12.89 18.57 15.19
CA GLY A 195 12.70 18.30 13.78
C GLY A 195 13.65 19.06 12.82
N PRO A 196 13.29 19.11 11.52
CA PRO A 196 12.08 18.55 10.94
C PRO A 196 12.19 17.04 10.71
N VAL A 197 11.23 16.28 11.25
CA VAL A 197 10.84 14.97 10.75
C VAL A 197 9.85 15.14 9.62
N THR A 198 10.03 14.40 8.53
CA THR A 198 9.09 14.39 7.40
C THR A 198 8.22 13.15 7.45
N TYR A 199 6.92 13.35 7.51
CA TYR A 199 5.91 12.30 7.53
C TYR A 199 5.24 12.26 6.16
N VAL A 200 5.34 11.14 5.45
CA VAL A 200 4.71 10.94 4.13
C VAL A 200 3.70 9.81 4.26
N VAL A 201 2.43 10.18 4.41
CA VAL A 201 1.31 9.25 4.40
C VAL A 201 1.03 8.86 2.96
N PHE A 202 0.85 7.57 2.71
CA PHE A 202 0.40 7.03 1.43
C PHE A 202 -1.10 6.71 1.54
N PRO A 203 -1.99 7.59 1.05
CA PRO A 203 -3.41 7.31 1.02
C PRO A 203 -3.77 5.93 0.47
N ASN A 204 -4.78 5.28 1.05
CA ASN A 204 -5.43 4.05 0.55
C ASN A 204 -4.54 2.83 0.52
N THR A 205 -3.42 2.96 1.21
CA THR A 205 -2.75 1.81 1.78
C THR A 205 -3.51 1.42 3.05
N HIS A 206 -3.51 0.14 3.38
CA HIS A 206 -4.09 -0.34 4.63
C HIS A 206 -3.38 -1.62 5.03
N VAL A 207 -2.78 -1.62 6.21
CA VAL A 207 -2.16 -2.80 6.80
C VAL A 207 -3.20 -3.56 7.61
N ASN A 208 -3.43 -4.83 7.26
CA ASN A 208 -4.33 -5.71 8.00
C ASN A 208 -3.67 -7.09 8.17
N PRO A 209 -3.43 -7.55 9.40
CA PRO A 209 -3.73 -6.88 10.67
C PRO A 209 -2.77 -5.70 10.93
N ILE A 210 -3.23 -4.60 11.54
CA ILE A 210 -2.49 -3.34 11.69
C ILE A 210 -1.15 -3.52 12.42
N GLU A 211 -1.09 -4.48 13.34
CA GLU A 211 0.11 -4.85 14.11
C GLU A 211 1.19 -5.57 13.29
N ASN A 212 0.95 -5.84 12.00
CA ASN A 212 1.91 -6.49 11.13
C ASN A 212 2.89 -5.48 10.52
N HIS A 213 3.99 -5.21 11.24
CA HIS A 213 5.02 -4.27 10.79
C HIS A 213 5.69 -4.70 9.47
N ASP A 214 5.91 -5.99 9.23
CA ASP A 214 6.51 -6.48 7.97
C ASP A 214 5.63 -6.12 6.75
N THR A 215 4.31 -6.10 6.94
CA THR A 215 3.35 -5.66 5.91
C THR A 215 3.40 -4.14 5.74
N ALA A 216 3.53 -3.37 6.82
CA ALA A 216 3.74 -1.93 6.74
C ALA A 216 5.01 -1.57 5.94
N VAL A 217 6.11 -2.29 6.18
CA VAL A 217 7.36 -2.15 5.42
C VAL A 217 7.13 -2.51 3.95
N SER A 218 6.56 -3.67 3.66
CA SER A 218 6.38 -4.14 2.27
C SER A 218 5.46 -3.21 1.46
N VAL A 219 4.35 -2.75 2.05
CA VAL A 219 3.41 -1.82 1.42
C VAL A 219 4.03 -0.43 1.30
N GLY A 220 4.77 0.01 2.32
CA GLY A 220 5.47 1.29 2.34
C GLY A 220 6.53 1.40 1.27
N GLU A 221 7.43 0.41 1.15
CA GLU A 221 8.47 0.38 0.13
C GLU A 221 7.90 0.38 -1.28
N SER A 222 6.82 -0.37 -1.51
CA SER A 222 6.11 -0.40 -2.79
C SER A 222 5.48 0.95 -3.13
N SER A 223 4.79 1.58 -2.17
CA SER A 223 4.12 2.87 -2.33
C SER A 223 5.13 4.00 -2.55
N ALA A 224 6.19 4.01 -1.75
CA ALA A 224 7.33 4.91 -1.89
C ALA A 224 8.00 4.79 -3.27
N SER A 225 8.24 3.57 -3.73
CA SER A 225 8.88 3.31 -5.04
C SER A 225 8.02 3.83 -6.19
N SER A 226 6.72 3.58 -6.12
CA SER A 226 5.74 4.10 -7.08
C SER A 226 5.77 5.64 -7.11
N TRP A 227 5.65 6.27 -5.95
CA TRP A 227 5.60 7.72 -5.82
C TRP A 227 6.88 8.41 -6.31
N VAL A 228 8.06 7.87 -5.94
CA VAL A 228 9.36 8.35 -6.44
C VAL A 228 9.47 8.18 -7.96
N GLY A 229 9.06 7.02 -8.48
CA GLY A 229 9.09 6.68 -9.91
C GLY A 229 8.12 7.48 -10.80
N GLY A 230 7.32 8.38 -10.23
CA GLY A 230 6.34 9.19 -10.98
C GLY A 230 4.97 8.52 -11.11
N GLY A 231 4.76 7.39 -10.44
CA GLY A 231 3.43 6.83 -10.24
C GLY A 231 2.60 7.77 -9.36
N GLN A 232 1.38 8.06 -9.79
CA GLN A 232 0.39 8.71 -8.95
C GLN A 232 -0.06 7.71 -7.88
N THR A 233 0.21 7.99 -6.61
CA THR A 233 -0.50 7.35 -5.49
C THR A 233 -1.77 8.17 -5.25
N ASP A 234 -2.62 8.30 -6.27
CA ASP A 234 -3.81 9.14 -6.14
C ASP A 234 -4.59 8.70 -4.90
N PRO A 235 -5.01 9.63 -4.03
CA PRO A 235 -6.16 9.33 -3.21
C PRO A 235 -7.31 9.02 -4.19
N PRO A 236 -8.01 7.86 -4.11
CA PRO A 236 -9.43 7.93 -4.27
C PRO A 236 -9.87 8.86 -3.14
N THR A 237 -9.98 10.14 -3.49
CA THR A 237 -11.20 10.81 -3.09
C THR A 237 -12.32 9.81 -3.38
N GLY A 238 -13.30 9.70 -2.48
CA GLY A 238 -14.60 9.12 -2.80
C GLY A 238 -15.33 9.93 -3.88
N GLY A 239 -14.59 10.42 -4.88
CA GLY A 239 -15.03 11.09 -6.07
C GLY A 239 -15.77 10.07 -6.92
N VAL A 240 -16.94 10.51 -7.34
CA VAL A 240 -17.68 9.88 -8.41
C VAL A 240 -17.06 10.40 -9.70
N GLY A 241 -16.54 9.51 -10.53
CA GLY A 241 -15.97 9.92 -11.81
C GLY A 241 -15.77 8.77 -12.79
N GLN A 242 -15.30 9.12 -13.97
CA GLN A 242 -15.12 8.16 -15.06
C GLN A 242 -13.83 7.35 -14.86
N ILE A 243 -13.90 6.06 -15.15
CA ILE A 243 -12.71 5.22 -15.32
C ILE A 243 -12.49 5.09 -16.83
N THR A 244 -11.38 5.61 -17.32
CA THR A 244 -11.03 5.58 -18.75
C THR A 244 -9.89 4.61 -19.01
N GLY A 245 -9.87 3.99 -20.19
CA GLY A 245 -8.85 3.02 -20.58
C GLY A 245 -8.58 3.02 -22.08
N LEU A 246 -8.43 1.83 -22.65
CA LEU A 246 -8.06 1.62 -24.04
C LEU A 246 -8.89 2.47 -25.02
N GLY A 247 -8.21 3.24 -25.87
CA GLY A 247 -8.85 4.11 -26.86
C GLY A 247 -9.56 5.34 -26.28
N GLY A 248 -9.28 5.71 -25.03
CA GLY A 248 -9.96 6.82 -24.35
C GLY A 248 -11.41 6.52 -23.99
N LYS A 249 -11.80 5.24 -23.99
CA LYS A 249 -13.16 4.79 -23.68
C LYS A 249 -13.36 4.60 -22.18
N CYS A 250 -14.61 4.71 -21.77
CA CYS A 250 -15.03 4.60 -20.40
C CYS A 250 -15.43 3.17 -20.04
N VAL A 251 -15.12 2.76 -18.81
CA VAL A 251 -15.74 1.61 -18.15
C VAL A 251 -17.22 1.93 -17.95
N ASP A 252 -18.08 1.09 -18.50
CA ASP A 252 -19.50 1.36 -18.70
C ASP A 252 -20.34 0.18 -18.23
N VAL A 253 -21.41 0.45 -17.47
CA VAL A 253 -22.46 -0.53 -17.19
C VAL A 253 -23.40 -0.61 -18.38
N ALA A 254 -23.41 -1.76 -19.06
CA ALA A 254 -24.12 -1.92 -20.32
C ALA A 254 -25.60 -1.52 -20.22
N SER A 255 -26.00 -0.59 -21.09
CA SER A 255 -27.37 -0.06 -21.18
C SER A 255 -27.88 0.58 -19.87
N ALA A 256 -26.99 1.01 -18.96
CA ALA A 256 -27.35 1.51 -17.64
C ALA A 256 -28.24 0.55 -16.82
N ASN A 257 -28.19 -0.76 -17.14
CA ASN A 257 -29.03 -1.74 -16.47
C ASN A 257 -28.44 -2.06 -15.08
N SER A 258 -29.21 -1.78 -14.02
CA SER A 258 -28.81 -2.04 -12.65
C SER A 258 -29.19 -3.44 -12.15
N ALA A 259 -29.40 -4.43 -13.03
CA ALA A 259 -29.59 -5.82 -12.61
C ALA A 259 -28.25 -6.48 -12.26
N ASN A 260 -28.25 -7.38 -11.27
CA ASN A 260 -27.07 -8.21 -10.96
C ASN A 260 -26.66 -9.02 -12.19
N GLY A 261 -25.36 -9.11 -12.44
CA GLY A 261 -24.81 -9.78 -13.61
C GLY A 261 -24.79 -8.92 -14.87
N THR A 262 -25.23 -7.66 -14.80
CA THR A 262 -25.11 -6.74 -15.95
C THR A 262 -23.66 -6.58 -16.34
N ALA A 263 -23.42 -6.66 -17.65
CA ALA A 263 -22.12 -6.55 -18.25
C ALA A 263 -21.44 -5.20 -17.95
N VAL A 264 -20.17 -5.26 -17.58
CA VAL A 264 -19.26 -4.11 -17.68
C VAL A 264 -18.51 -4.19 -19.02
N GLN A 265 -18.43 -3.07 -19.71
CA GLN A 265 -17.90 -2.96 -21.08
C GLN A 265 -17.07 -1.68 -21.26
N LEU A 266 -16.36 -1.58 -22.38
CA LEU A 266 -15.91 -0.29 -22.91
C LEU A 266 -17.00 0.36 -23.72
N TYR A 267 -17.20 1.66 -23.51
CA TYR A 267 -18.08 2.47 -24.34
C TYR A 267 -17.53 3.89 -24.48
N ASP A 268 -17.98 4.62 -25.50
CA ASP A 268 -17.68 6.04 -25.61
C ASP A 268 -18.13 6.78 -24.35
N CYS A 269 -17.25 7.63 -23.85
CA CYS A 269 -17.53 8.45 -22.69
C CYS A 269 -18.70 9.41 -22.99
N ASN A 270 -19.79 9.26 -22.26
CA ASN A 270 -21.07 9.95 -22.52
C ASN A 270 -21.63 10.66 -21.27
N GLY A 271 -20.91 10.60 -20.14
CA GLY A 271 -21.26 11.32 -18.90
C GLY A 271 -22.45 10.76 -18.14
N THR A 272 -23.09 9.68 -18.60
CA THR A 272 -24.22 9.05 -17.91
C THR A 272 -23.78 8.38 -16.61
N THR A 273 -24.73 8.16 -15.70
CA THR A 273 -24.48 7.48 -14.42
C THR A 273 -23.96 6.04 -14.57
N ALA A 274 -24.11 5.43 -15.75
CA ALA A 274 -23.54 4.12 -16.07
C ALA A 274 -22.01 4.12 -16.20
N GLN A 275 -21.40 5.31 -16.31
CA GLN A 275 -19.95 5.51 -16.42
C GLN A 275 -19.37 6.26 -15.22
N GLN A 276 -20.22 6.58 -14.24
CA GLN A 276 -19.82 7.26 -13.02
C GLN A 276 -19.56 6.21 -11.94
N TRP A 277 -18.27 6.05 -11.60
CA TRP A 277 -17.81 5.07 -10.64
C TRP A 277 -17.32 5.77 -9.37
N THR A 278 -17.72 5.23 -8.23
CA THR A 278 -17.17 5.58 -6.91
C THR A 278 -16.10 4.57 -6.55
N VAL A 279 -14.86 4.99 -6.37
CA VAL A 279 -13.82 4.14 -5.80
C VAL A 279 -13.87 4.30 -4.28
N GLY A 280 -14.34 3.25 -3.60
CA GLY A 280 -14.46 3.23 -2.15
C GLY A 280 -13.13 2.92 -1.46
N SER A 281 -12.93 3.48 -0.26
CA SER A 281 -11.79 3.15 0.61
C SER A 281 -11.80 1.69 1.06
N ASP A 282 -12.95 1.01 1.01
CA ASP A 282 -13.10 -0.43 1.27
C ASP A 282 -12.59 -1.32 0.11
N GLY A 283 -12.01 -0.71 -0.92
CA GLY A 283 -11.50 -1.38 -2.12
C GLY A 283 -12.58 -1.71 -3.14
N THR A 284 -13.85 -1.35 -2.91
CA THR A 284 -14.90 -1.58 -3.92
C THR A 284 -14.92 -0.46 -4.96
N ILE A 285 -15.30 -0.79 -6.20
CA ILE A 285 -15.54 0.18 -7.28
C ILE A 285 -17.02 0.11 -7.62
N ARG A 286 -17.77 1.20 -7.49
CA ARG A 286 -19.25 1.17 -7.46
C ARG A 286 -19.90 2.01 -8.54
N ALA A 287 -20.91 1.50 -9.22
CA ALA A 287 -21.77 2.26 -10.13
C ALA A 287 -23.22 1.80 -9.98
N LEU A 288 -24.18 2.72 -10.14
CA LEU A 288 -25.61 2.42 -10.04
C LEU A 288 -26.02 1.69 -8.75
N GLY A 289 -25.34 1.98 -7.63
CA GLY A 289 -25.57 1.33 -6.33
C GLY A 289 -25.06 -0.11 -6.22
N LYS A 290 -24.24 -0.56 -7.17
CA LYS A 290 -23.66 -1.91 -7.23
C LYS A 290 -22.15 -1.87 -7.34
N CYS A 291 -21.50 -3.00 -7.07
CA CYS A 291 -20.05 -3.15 -7.09
C CYS A 291 -19.58 -3.81 -8.38
N LEU A 292 -18.43 -3.35 -8.90
CA LEU A 292 -17.64 -4.01 -9.94
C LEU A 292 -17.19 -5.36 -9.39
N ASP A 293 -17.61 -6.42 -10.07
CA ASP A 293 -17.53 -7.79 -9.60
C ASP A 293 -16.86 -8.65 -10.67
N ALA A 294 -15.86 -9.44 -10.28
CA ALA A 294 -15.35 -10.51 -11.11
C ALA A 294 -16.16 -11.78 -10.82
N ALA A 295 -16.85 -12.35 -11.82
CA ALA A 295 -17.75 -13.50 -11.66
C ALA A 295 -17.04 -14.84 -11.31
N GLY A 296 -15.78 -14.79 -10.89
CA GLY A 296 -14.85 -15.92 -10.71
C GLY A 296 -13.39 -15.43 -10.80
N THR A 297 -12.43 -16.36 -10.76
CA THR A 297 -11.00 -16.04 -10.57
C THR A 297 -10.08 -16.48 -11.71
N ALA A 298 -10.62 -17.11 -12.75
CA ALA A 298 -9.85 -17.60 -13.90
C ALA A 298 -9.61 -16.48 -14.94
N ASN A 299 -8.59 -16.66 -15.79
CA ASN A 299 -8.41 -15.76 -16.95
C ASN A 299 -9.64 -15.85 -17.87
N GLY A 300 -10.07 -14.69 -18.36
CA GLY A 300 -11.24 -14.57 -19.23
C GLY A 300 -12.57 -14.50 -18.49
N THR A 301 -12.58 -14.64 -17.16
CA THR A 301 -13.78 -14.42 -16.36
C THR A 301 -14.27 -12.99 -16.53
N LYS A 302 -15.56 -12.83 -16.83
CA LYS A 302 -16.13 -11.53 -17.15
C LYS A 302 -16.35 -10.68 -15.91
N ALA A 303 -16.11 -9.37 -16.07
CA ALA A 303 -16.53 -8.37 -15.10
C ALA A 303 -18.02 -8.07 -15.29
N GLN A 304 -18.69 -7.81 -14.17
CA GLN A 304 -20.11 -7.49 -14.10
C GLN A 304 -20.34 -6.50 -12.97
N ILE A 305 -21.56 -5.99 -12.83
CA ILE A 305 -22.00 -5.39 -11.57
C ILE A 305 -22.83 -6.37 -10.76
N TRP A 306 -22.65 -6.35 -9.44
CA TRP A 306 -23.41 -7.16 -8.50
C TRP A 306 -23.69 -6.37 -7.22
N ASP A 307 -24.68 -6.79 -6.43
CA ASP A 307 -24.87 -6.25 -5.09
C ASP A 307 -23.56 -6.27 -4.30
N CYS A 308 -23.30 -5.19 -3.59
CA CYS A 308 -22.08 -5.06 -2.81
C CYS A 308 -22.13 -6.01 -1.61
N THR A 309 -21.23 -7.00 -1.62
CA THR A 309 -21.07 -8.01 -0.57
C THR A 309 -19.81 -7.76 0.27
N GLY A 310 -18.90 -6.89 -0.19
CA GLY A 310 -17.57 -6.70 0.42
C GLY A 310 -16.60 -7.86 0.19
N GLY A 311 -17.02 -8.90 -0.53
CA GLY A 311 -16.19 -10.07 -0.83
C GLY A 311 -14.97 -9.74 -1.68
N ALA A 312 -13.92 -10.56 -1.60
CA ALA A 312 -12.65 -10.30 -2.30
C ALA A 312 -12.78 -10.21 -3.83
N VAL A 313 -13.81 -10.83 -4.43
CA VAL A 313 -14.08 -10.72 -5.88
C VAL A 313 -14.61 -9.34 -6.30
N GLN A 314 -15.01 -8.50 -5.35
CA GLN A 314 -15.47 -7.13 -5.54
C GLN A 314 -14.47 -6.08 -5.05
N ARG A 315 -13.33 -6.52 -4.50
CA ARG A 315 -12.27 -5.64 -4.05
C ARG A 315 -11.19 -5.51 -5.12
N TRP A 316 -10.78 -4.28 -5.38
CA TRP A 316 -9.87 -3.88 -6.43
C TRP A 316 -8.84 -2.92 -5.87
N THR A 317 -7.59 -3.11 -6.26
CA THR A 317 -6.48 -2.21 -5.93
C THR A 317 -5.87 -1.70 -7.21
N ARG A 318 -5.65 -0.39 -7.31
CA ARG A 318 -4.90 0.17 -8.43
C ARG A 318 -3.41 0.03 -8.15
N ASN A 319 -2.66 -0.60 -9.06
CA ASN A 319 -1.21 -0.70 -8.93
C ASN A 319 -0.49 0.50 -9.57
N SER A 320 0.84 0.57 -9.41
CA SER A 320 1.69 1.65 -9.91
C SER A 320 1.73 1.78 -11.44
N THR A 321 1.37 0.73 -12.18
CA THR A 321 1.33 0.78 -13.65
C THR A 321 0.02 1.36 -14.15
N GLY A 322 -1.04 1.40 -13.34
CA GLY A 322 -2.37 1.85 -13.72
C GLY A 322 -3.37 0.70 -13.90
N ASN A 323 -3.00 -0.53 -13.54
CA ASN A 323 -3.91 -1.67 -13.61
C ASN A 323 -4.84 -1.70 -12.38
N LEU A 324 -6.08 -2.13 -12.57
CA LEU A 324 -7.01 -2.44 -11.49
C LEU A 324 -6.94 -3.94 -11.19
N VAL A 325 -6.38 -4.31 -10.04
CA VAL A 325 -6.09 -5.69 -9.63
C VAL A 325 -7.18 -6.20 -8.70
N ASN A 326 -7.81 -7.33 -9.06
CA ASN A 326 -8.82 -7.98 -8.25
C ASN A 326 -8.20 -8.75 -7.07
N ALA A 327 -8.68 -8.48 -5.86
CA ALA A 327 -8.11 -9.03 -4.63
C ALA A 327 -8.27 -10.56 -4.51
N ALA A 328 -9.33 -11.16 -5.06
CA ALA A 328 -9.52 -12.61 -4.98
C ALA A 328 -8.60 -13.41 -5.92
N SER A 329 -8.21 -12.83 -7.05
CA SER A 329 -7.54 -13.57 -8.13
C SER A 329 -6.12 -13.09 -8.44
N GLY A 330 -5.74 -11.89 -7.97
CA GLY A 330 -4.50 -11.21 -8.34
C GLY A 330 -4.44 -10.82 -9.82
N LYS A 331 -5.57 -10.81 -10.53
CA LYS A 331 -5.68 -10.54 -11.97
C LYS A 331 -6.19 -9.14 -12.22
N CYS A 332 -5.88 -8.61 -13.40
CA CYS A 332 -6.16 -7.24 -13.76
C CYS A 332 -7.45 -7.13 -14.58
N LEU A 333 -8.20 -6.06 -14.38
CA LEU A 333 -9.30 -5.66 -15.27
C LEU A 333 -8.74 -5.44 -16.67
N ASP A 334 -9.36 -6.06 -17.66
CA ASP A 334 -8.83 -6.25 -19.00
C ASP A 334 -9.94 -6.00 -20.04
N ALA A 335 -9.67 -5.14 -21.02
CA ALA A 335 -10.51 -5.04 -22.21
C ALA A 335 -10.19 -6.21 -23.15
N THR A 336 -11.17 -7.09 -23.32
CA THR A 336 -11.03 -8.37 -24.03
C THR A 336 -10.40 -8.16 -25.43
N ASP A 337 -9.44 -9.00 -25.77
CA ASP A 337 -8.75 -9.04 -27.07
C ASP A 337 -8.07 -7.72 -27.49
N ASN A 338 -7.75 -6.84 -26.52
CA ASN A 338 -7.18 -5.52 -26.78
C ASN A 338 -8.03 -4.70 -27.78
N SER A 339 -9.36 -4.90 -27.75
CA SER A 339 -10.31 -4.24 -28.62
C SER A 339 -10.85 -2.94 -28.01
N SER A 340 -10.67 -1.83 -28.71
CA SER A 340 -11.26 -0.54 -28.34
C SER A 340 -12.64 -0.34 -28.97
N ALA A 341 -13.37 -1.37 -29.41
CA ALA A 341 -14.73 -1.20 -29.91
C ALA A 341 -15.73 -0.89 -28.78
N ASN A 342 -16.80 -0.14 -29.09
CA ASN A 342 -17.93 -0.02 -28.16
C ASN A 342 -18.57 -1.39 -27.93
N GLY A 343 -18.84 -1.71 -26.67
CA GLY A 343 -19.37 -3.00 -26.28
C GLY A 343 -18.31 -4.07 -26.03
N THR A 344 -17.01 -3.78 -26.16
CA THR A 344 -15.95 -4.72 -25.73
C THR A 344 -16.17 -5.08 -24.27
N ARG A 345 -16.41 -6.36 -23.97
CA ARG A 345 -16.62 -6.82 -22.59
C ARG A 345 -15.32 -6.70 -21.79
N LEU A 346 -15.45 -6.23 -20.56
CA LEU A 346 -14.35 -6.32 -19.61
C LEU A 346 -14.30 -7.70 -18.95
N GLN A 347 -13.09 -8.15 -18.66
CA GLN A 347 -12.77 -9.41 -18.03
C GLN A 347 -11.64 -9.23 -17.02
N ILE A 348 -11.28 -10.29 -16.31
CA ILE A 348 -10.01 -10.38 -15.60
C ILE A 348 -9.01 -11.22 -16.41
N TRP A 349 -7.76 -10.80 -16.40
CA TRP A 349 -6.67 -11.53 -17.04
C TRP A 349 -5.38 -11.39 -16.24
N THR A 350 -4.40 -12.28 -16.46
CA THR A 350 -3.07 -12.14 -15.89
C THR A 350 -2.54 -10.73 -16.15
N CYS A 351 -2.10 -10.06 -15.09
CA CYS A 351 -1.62 -8.70 -15.15
C CYS A 351 -0.41 -8.58 -16.07
N ALA A 352 -0.47 -7.64 -17.01
CA ALA A 352 0.58 -7.29 -17.93
C ALA A 352 0.63 -5.77 -18.13
N ALA A 353 1.76 -5.25 -18.61
CA ALA A 353 1.93 -3.85 -18.97
C ALA A 353 1.36 -3.55 -20.38
N THR A 354 0.17 -4.07 -20.69
CA THR A 354 -0.50 -3.87 -21.99
C THR A 354 -1.57 -2.79 -21.88
N ALA A 355 -1.79 -2.05 -22.97
CA ALA A 355 -2.68 -0.89 -23.00
C ALA A 355 -4.14 -1.23 -22.62
N ASN A 356 -4.61 -2.45 -22.90
CA ASN A 356 -5.96 -2.91 -22.54
C ASN A 356 -6.18 -3.20 -21.05
N GLN A 357 -5.14 -3.11 -20.22
CA GLN A 357 -5.22 -3.25 -18.77
C GLN A 357 -4.85 -1.96 -18.02
N GLN A 358 -4.65 -0.86 -18.76
CA GLN A 358 -4.31 0.44 -18.17
C GLN A 358 -5.56 1.28 -17.98
N TRP A 359 -5.75 1.76 -16.76
CA TRP A 359 -6.94 2.50 -16.35
C TRP A 359 -6.56 3.79 -15.64
N THR A 360 -7.23 4.87 -16.02
CA THR A 360 -7.18 6.17 -15.36
C THR A 360 -8.51 6.36 -14.64
N VAL A 361 -8.45 6.53 -13.32
CA VAL A 361 -9.60 6.90 -12.50
C VAL A 361 -9.61 8.42 -12.40
N SER A 362 -10.73 9.06 -12.75
CA SER A 362 -10.93 10.51 -12.68
C SER A 362 -11.96 10.87 -11.62
#